data_AF-A0A1I5UFT4-F1
#
_entry.id   AF-A0A1I5UFT4-F1
#
_cell.length_a   1.000
_cell.length_b   1.000
_cell.length_c   1.000
_cell.angle_alpha   90.00
_cell.angle_beta   90.00
_cell.angle_gamma   90.00
#
_symmetry.space_group_name_H-M   'P 1'
#
loop_
_entity.id
_entity.type
_entity.pdbx_description
1 polymer ?
#
loop_
_entity_poly.entity_id
_entity_poly.type
_entity_poly.pdbx_seq_one_letter_code
_entity_poly.pdbx_strand_id
1 'polypeptide(L)' 'MKMFSKEGVEMVDVKSIKRDGEQLVIKGKVMGAMATTILVNPEDCWQAARLLGIGVILRLPLILFKGWLAAHRKARGND' A
#
# COMPACT_ATOMS: atom_id res chain seq x y z
N MET A 1 -2.32 7.32 -1.15
CA MET A 1 -2.96 6.43 -0.14
C MET A 1 -2.46 6.87 1.22
N LYS A 2 -3.36 7.05 2.19
CA LYS A 2 -3.00 7.47 3.55
C LYS A 2 -2.85 6.24 4.45
N MET A 3 -1.72 6.13 5.13
CA MET A 3 -1.47 5.13 6.16
C MET A 3 -1.68 5.79 7.53
N PHE A 4 -2.53 5.18 8.35
CA PHE A 4 -2.86 5.67 9.69
C PHE A 4 -2.20 4.78 10.75
N SER A 5 -1.76 5.39 11.85
CA SER A 5 -1.34 4.67 13.05
C SER A 5 -2.54 3.97 13.70
N LYS A 6 -2.27 3.07 14.67
CA LYS A 6 -3.28 2.42 15.49
C LYS A 6 -4.21 3.42 16.20
N GLU A 7 -3.73 4.63 16.48
CA GLU A 7 -4.48 5.72 17.11
C GLU A 7 -5.19 6.64 16.09
N GLY A 8 -5.18 6.30 14.80
CA GLY A 8 -5.88 7.08 13.75
C GLY A 8 -5.10 8.30 13.24
N VAL A 9 -3.86 8.51 13.69
CA VAL A 9 -3.00 9.61 13.21
C VAL A 9 -2.46 9.28 11.81
N GLU A 10 -2.56 10.23 10.87
CA GLU A 10 -2.01 10.11 9.52
C GLU A 10 -0.47 10.09 9.57
N MET A 11 0.13 8.94 9.27
CA MET A 11 1.57 8.74 9.35
C MET A 11 2.26 8.92 8.00
N VAL A 12 1.69 8.35 6.93
CA VAL A 12 2.29 8.45 5.60
C VAL A 12 1.23 8.72 4.55
N ASP A 13 1.38 9.81 3.82
CA ASP A 13 0.62 10.09 2.61
C ASP A 13 1.44 9.71 1.38
N VAL A 14 1.13 8.55 0.79
CA VAL A 14 1.76 8.11 -0.44
C VAL A 14 1.19 8.91 -1.61
N LYS A 15 2.03 9.78 -2.19
CA LYS A 15 1.67 10.67 -3.31
C LYS A 15 1.83 10.02 -4.67
N SER A 16 2.90 9.26 -4.87
CA SER A 16 3.14 8.59 -6.16
C SER A 16 3.96 7.33 -5.98
N ILE A 17 3.62 6.30 -6.73
CA ILE A 17 4.40 5.07 -6.86
C ILE A 17 4.82 5.00 -8.33
N LYS A 18 6.11 4.97 -8.60
CA LYS A 18 6.68 4.81 -9.93
C LYS A 18 7.60 3.60 -9.96
N ARG A 19 7.69 2.94 -11.11
CA ARG A 19 8.69 1.92 -11.36
C ARG A 19 9.87 2.57 -12.08
N ASP A 20 11.07 2.33 -11.57
CA ASP A 20 12.32 2.79 -12.15
C ASP A 20 13.20 1.56 -12.41
N GLY A 21 13.19 1.08 -13.66
CA GLY A 21 13.82 -0.20 -14.03
C GLY A 21 13.26 -1.39 -13.25
N GLU A 22 14.10 -1.96 -12.39
CA GLU A 22 13.75 -3.08 -11.51
C GLU A 22 13.27 -2.64 -10.12
N GLN A 23 13.39 -1.34 -9.80
CA GLN A 23 13.05 -0.80 -8.48
C GLN A 23 11.68 -0.10 -8.49
N LEU A 24 11.04 -0.10 -7.33
CA LEU A 24 9.81 0.65 -7.06
C LEU A 24 10.14 1.89 -6.24
N VAL A 25 9.90 3.06 -6.82
CA VAL A 25 10.12 4.38 -6.21
C VAL A 25 8.79 4.89 -5.66
N ILE A 26 8.67 4.92 -4.34
CA ILE A 26 7.48 5.41 -3.63
C ILE A 26 7.80 6.78 -3.06
N LYS A 27 7.12 7.81 -3.53
CA LYS A 27 7.21 9.17 -2.97
C LYS A 27 6.02 9.42 -2.09
N GLY A 28 6.27 9.82 -0.86
CA GLY A 28 5.23 10.16 0.10
C GLY A 28 5.64 11.27 1.05
N LYS A 29 4.69 11.74 1.83
CA LYS A 29 4.93 12.64 2.96
C LYS A 29 4.75 11.86 4.25
N VAL A 30 5.79 11.83 5.07
CA VAL A 30 5.74 11.27 6.41
C VAL A 30 5.35 12.37 7.40
N MET A 31 4.39 12.08 8.27
CA MET A 31 3.86 12.97 9.32
C MET A 31 3.51 14.38 8.79
N GLY A 32 2.94 14.45 7.57
CA GLY A 32 2.45 15.68 6.95
C GLY A 32 3.52 16.63 6.37
N ALA A 33 4.79 16.52 6.76
CA ALA A 33 5.81 17.51 6.42
C ALA A 33 7.04 16.93 5.69
N MET A 34 7.46 15.70 5.98
CA MET A 34 8.72 15.17 5.46
C MET A 34 8.51 14.41 4.15
N ALA A 35 8.85 15.05 3.03
CA ALA A 35 8.85 14.38 1.73
C ALA A 35 9.95 13.30 1.72
N THR A 36 9.55 12.04 1.63
CA THR A 36 10.45 10.89 1.63
C THR A 36 10.27 10.10 0.34
N THR A 37 11.39 9.72 -0.26
CA THR A 37 11.41 8.79 -1.39
C THR A 37 11.91 7.45 -0.87
N ILE A 38 11.03 6.45 -0.87
CA ILE A 38 11.33 5.08 -0.47
C ILE A 38 11.63 4.30 -1.75
N LEU A 39 12.81 3.69 -1.79
CA LEU A 39 13.23 2.78 -2.85
C LEU A 39 12.96 1.36 -2.37
N VAL A 40 12.25 0.59 -3.18
CA VAL A 40 11.94 -0.81 -2.90
C VAL A 40 12.59 -1.65 -3.98
N ASN A 41 13.58 -2.43 -3.59
CA ASN A 41 14.25 -3.38 -4.48
C ASN A 41 13.42 -4.66 -4.64
N PRO A 42 13.62 -5.43 -5.72
CA PRO A 42 12.93 -6.70 -5.92
C PRO A 42 13.20 -7.71 -4.79
N GLU A 43 14.38 -7.66 -4.18
CA GLU A 43 14.73 -8.47 -3.00
C GLU A 43 13.90 -8.10 -1.77
N ASP A 44 13.64 -6.81 -1.55
CA ASP A 44 12.79 -6.34 -0.45
C ASP A 44 11.33 -6.75 -0.67
N CYS A 45 10.86 -6.74 -1.92
CA CYS A 45 9.56 -7.29 -2.26
C CYS A 45 9.46 -8.77 -1.89
N TRP A 46 10.50 -9.56 -2.18
CA TRP A 46 10.54 -10.97 -1.82
C TRP A 46 10.59 -11.19 -0.31
N GLN A 47 11.37 -10.38 0.42
CA GLN A 47 11.40 -10.41 1.88
C GLN A 47 10.04 -10.04 2.48
N ALA A 48 9.37 -9.01 1.95
CA ALA A 48 8.03 -8.62 2.37
C ALA A 48 7.00 -9.74 2.11
N ALA A 49 7.05 -10.38 0.94
CA ALA A 49 6.20 -11.54 0.63
C ALA A 49 6.44 -12.69 1.62
N ARG A 50 7.70 -12.95 1.97
CA ARG A 50 8.06 -13.96 2.97
C ARG A 50 7.57 -13.59 4.38
N LEU A 51 7.61 -12.31 4.75
CA LEU A 51 7.11 -11.81 6.03
C LEU A 51 5.58 -11.94 6.16
N LEU A 52 4.84 -11.71 5.06
CA LEU A 52 3.40 -11.95 5.01
C LEU A 52 3.07 -13.44 5.25
N GLY A 53 3.97 -14.34 4.82
CA GLY A 53 3.80 -15.77 4.96
C GLY A 53 2.80 -16.36 3.97
N ILE A 54 2.97 -17.65 3.68
CA ILE A 54 2.19 -18.36 2.65
C ILE A 54 0.67 -18.30 2.92
N GLY A 55 0.26 -18.33 4.19
CA GLY A 55 -1.14 -18.22 4.58
C GLY A 55 -1.80 -16.89 4.20
N VAL A 56 -1.07 -15.77 4.29
CA VAL A 56 -1.57 -14.46 3.87
C VAL A 56 -1.51 -14.33 2.36
N ILE A 57 -0.46 -14.82 1.71
CA ILE A 57 -0.35 -14.83 0.24
C ILE A 57 -1.55 -15.52 -0.40
N LEU A 58 -1.97 -16.68 0.14
CA LEU A 58 -3.16 -17.39 -0.33
C LEU A 58 -4.47 -16.63 -0.07
N ARG A 59 -4.50 -15.77 0.96
CA ARG A 59 -5.65 -14.90 1.26
C ARG A 59 -5.61 -13.55 0.54
N LEU A 60 -4.48 -13.11 0.01
CA LEU A 60 -4.35 -11.85 -0.72
C LEU A 60 -5.38 -11.70 -1.86
N PRO A 61 -5.64 -12.72 -2.71
CA PRO A 61 -6.67 -12.63 -3.74
C PRO A 61 -8.06 -12.36 -3.15
N LEU A 62 -8.41 -13.03 -2.05
CA LEU A 62 -9.70 -12.83 -1.37
C LEU A 62 -9.81 -11.44 -0.74
N ILE A 63 -8.72 -10.93 -0.14
CA ILE A 63 -8.66 -9.60 0.46
C ILE A 63 -8.79 -8.53 -0.64
N LEU A 64 -8.04 -8.67 -1.74
CA LEU A 64 -8.12 -7.78 -2.89
C LEU A 64 -9.53 -7.83 -3.51
N PHE A 65 -10.13 -9.01 -3.65
CA PHE A 65 -11.49 -9.16 -4.16
C PHE A 65 -12.53 -8.47 -3.25
N LYS A 66 -12.43 -8.66 -1.93
CA LYS A 66 -13.28 -7.95 -0.96
C LYS A 66 -13.09 -6.43 -1.03
N GLY A 67 -11.84 -5.96 -1.15
CA GLY A 67 -11.52 -4.55 -1.31
C GLY A 67 -12.07 -3.96 -2.61
N TRP A 68 -11.96 -4.70 -3.72
CA TRP A 68 -12.52 -4.32 -5.02
C TRP A 68 -14.05 -4.25 -4.98
N LEU A 69 -14.70 -5.22 -4.34
CA LEU A 69 -16.15 -5.24 -4.15
C LEU A 69 -16.62 -4.08 -3.26
N ALA A 70 -15.87 -3.77 -2.19
CA ALA A 70 -16.16 -2.62 -1.33
C ALA A 70 -15.96 -1.29 -2.08
N ALA A 71 -14.93 -1.18 -2.92
CA ALA A 71 -14.73 -0.02 -3.78
C ALA A 71 -15.88 0.14 -4.81
N HIS A 72 -16.32 -0.96 -5.44
CA HIS A 72 -17.47 -0.95 -6.36
C HIS A 72 -18.79 -0.63 -5.65
N ARG A 73 -18.98 -1.10 -4.42
CA ARG A 73 -20.16 -0.77 -3.61
C ARG A 73 -20.15 0.70 -3.18
N LYS A 74 -18.99 1.25 -2.82
CA LYS A 74 -18.83 2.68 -2.50
C LYS A 74 -19.06 3.58 -3.72
N ALA A 75 -18.74 3.09 -4.93
CA ALA A 75 -19.07 3.78 -6.18
C ALA A 75 -20.56 3.77 -6.54
N ARG A 76 -21.37 2.81 -6.04
CA ARG A 76 -22.83 2.75 -6.24
C ARG A 76 -23.67 3.37 -5.11
N GLY A 77 -23.07 3.76 -3.99
CA GLY A 77 -23.76 4.34 -2.83
C GLY A 77 -23.67 5.87 -2.74
N ASN A 78 -23.24 6.53 -3.82
CA ASN A 78 -23.20 7.99 -3.94
C ASN A 78 -24.14 8.46 -5.06
N ASP A 79 -25.37 7.94 -5.05
CA ASP A 79 -26.51 8.54 -5.74
C ASP A 79 -27.49 9.04 -4.68
#